data_AF-E1YCX6-F1
#
_entry.id   AF-E1YCX6-F1
#
_cell.length_a   1.000
_cell.length_b   1.000
_cell.length_c   1.000
_cell.angle_alpha   90.00
_cell.angle_beta   90.00
_cell.angle_gamma   90.00
#
_symmetry.space_group_name_H-M   'P 1'
#
loop_
_entity.id
_entity.type
_entity.pdbx_description
1 polymer ?
#
loop_
_entity_poly.entity_id
_entity_poly.type
_entity_poly.pdbx_seq_one_letter_code
_entity_poly.pdbx_strand_id
1 'polypeptide(L)' 'MIYRIVCAWCGKDIGEKEFPGSNNTDEIITHSICEGCKANTLAEIELLKKGDEYER' A
#
# COMPACT_ATOMS: atom_id res chain seq x y z
N MET A 1 -19.48 8.93 6.05
CA MET A 1 -18.09 9.11 5.58
C MET A 1 -17.52 7.81 5.07
N ILE A 2 -16.97 7.84 3.86
CA ILE A 2 -16.34 6.71 3.19
C ILE A 2 -14.83 6.97 3.15
N TYR A 3 -14.05 6.00 3.63
CA TYR A 3 -12.61 6.00 3.49
C TYR A 3 -12.22 5.14 2.30
N ARG A 4 -11.71 5.77 1.25
CA ARG A 4 -11.12 5.05 0.12
C ARG A 4 -9.66 4.76 0.42
N ILE A 5 -9.21 3.54 0.12
CA ILE A 5 -7.84 3.10 0.37
C ILE A 5 -7.15 2.94 -0.98
N VAL A 6 -6.10 3.72 -1.20
CA VAL A 6 -5.32 3.74 -2.44
C VAL A 6 -3.89 3.32 -2.17
N CYS A 7 -3.29 2.58 -3.11
CA CYS A 7 -1.89 2.22 -3.03
C CYS A 7 -0.99 3.46 -3.20
N ALA A 8 -0.13 3.75 -2.24
CA ALA A 8 0.82 4.86 -2.30
C ALA A 8 1.88 4.71 -3.40
N TRP A 9 2.15 3.48 -3.88
CA TRP A 9 3.18 3.23 -4.89
C TRP A 9 2.64 3.30 -6.32
N CYS A 10 1.47 2.72 -6.58
CA CYS A 10 0.94 2.60 -7.93
C CYS A 10 -0.42 3.27 -8.14
N GLY A 11 -0.98 3.92 -7.12
CA GLY A 11 -2.29 4.58 -7.21
C GLY A 11 -3.48 3.62 -7.35
N LYS A 12 -3.25 2.30 -7.25
CA LYS A 12 -4.30 1.29 -7.38
C LYS A 12 -5.28 1.40 -6.22
N ASP A 13 -6.57 1.36 -6.53
CA ASP A 13 -7.63 1.20 -5.54
C ASP A 13 -7.54 -0.19 -4.89
N ILE A 14 -7.47 -0.23 -3.57
CA ILE A 14 -7.32 -1.46 -2.80
C ILE A 14 -8.45 -1.68 -1.81
N GLY A 15 -9.44 -0.79 -1.76
CA GLY A 15 -10.67 -1.01 -1.00
C GLY A 15 -11.26 0.25 -0.41
N GLU A 16 -12.38 0.07 0.27
CA GLU A 16 -13.11 1.12 0.95
C GLU A 16 -13.50 0.67 2.36
N LYS A 17 -13.65 1.64 3.27
CA LYS A 17 -14.13 1.41 4.63
C LYS A 17 -15.19 2.44 4.98
N GLU A 18 -16.37 1.96 5.32
CA GLU A 18 -17.44 2.79 5.86
C GLU A 18 -17.25 2.99 7.36
N PHE A 19 -17.44 4.21 7.83
CA PHE A 19 -17.46 4.51 9.26
C PHE A 19 -18.88 4.91 9.71
N PRO A 20 -19.59 4.05 10.46
CA PRO A 20 -20.91 4.38 10.98
C PRO A 20 -20.76 5.42 12.09
N GLY A 21 -21.33 6.60 11.90
CA GLY A 21 -21.29 7.69 12.90
C GLY A 21 -20.90 9.06 12.35
N SER A 22 -20.62 9.17 11.05
CA SER A 22 -20.27 10.43 10.39
C SER A 22 -21.28 10.77 9.30
N ASN A 23 -22.08 11.83 9.53
CA ASN A 23 -22.99 12.42 8.55
C ASN A 23 -22.27 13.20 7.44
N ASN A 24 -20.94 13.21 7.42
CA ASN A 24 -20.19 13.81 6.32
C ASN A 24 -20.23 12.90 5.09
N THR A 25 -20.63 13.51 3.98
CA THR A 25 -20.61 12.93 2.63
C THR A 25 -19.22 12.98 1.99
N ASP A 26 -18.23 13.57 2.65
CA ASP A 26 -16.89 13.70 2.12
C ASP A 26 -16.21 12.33 2.00
N GLU A 27 -15.59 12.11 0.83
CA GLU A 27 -14.71 10.99 0.57
C GLU A 27 -13.33 11.31 1.15
N ILE A 28 -12.82 10.45 2.04
CA ILE A 28 -11.47 10.57 2.57
C ILE A 28 -10.58 9.52 1.89
N ILE A 29 -9.52 9.99 1.23
CA ILE A 29 -8.52 9.10 0.64
C ILE A 29 -7.45 8.80 1.69
N THR A 30 -7.23 7.51 1.92
CA THR A 30 -6.16 6.96 2.77
C THR A 30 -5.20 6.16 1.91
N HIS A 31 -3.94 6.07 2.35
CA HIS A 31 -2.87 5.45 1.58
C HIS A 31 -2.36 4.19 2.28
N SER A 32 -2.19 3.11 1.54
CA SER A 32 -1.55 1.86 1.98
C SER A 32 -0.70 1.26 0.86
N ILE A 33 -0.21 0.03 0.98
CA ILE A 33 0.55 -0.67 -0.07
C ILE A 33 -0.23 -1.89 -0.56
N CYS A 34 -0.41 -2.01 -1.89
CA CYS A 34 -1.05 -3.18 -2.47
C CYS A 34 -0.11 -4.40 -2.44
N GLU A 35 -0.68 -5.61 -2.50
CA GLU A 35 0.10 -6.85 -2.45
C GLU A 35 1.15 -6.95 -3.56
N GLY A 36 0.84 -6.45 -4.76
CA GLY A 36 1.80 -6.45 -5.88
C GLY A 36 3.01 -5.56 -5.62
N CYS A 37 2.79 -4.33 -5.18
CA CYS A 37 3.89 -3.43 -4.82
C CYS A 37 4.69 -3.98 -3.63
N LYS A 38 4.01 -4.53 -2.61
CA LYS A 38 4.67 -5.17 -1.47
C LYS A 38 5.56 -6.34 -1.90
N ALA A 39 5.06 -7.22 -2.77
CA ALA A 39 5.82 -8.36 -3.27
C ALA A 39 7.06 -7.91 -4.07
N ASN A 40 6.90 -6.93 -4.96
CA ASN A 40 8.02 -6.37 -5.73
C ASN A 40 9.09 -5.76 -4.81
N THR A 41 8.68 -4.95 -3.84
CA THR A 41 9.61 -4.35 -2.87
C THR A 41 10.35 -5.41 -2.05
N LEU A 42 9.65 -6.47 -1.61
CA LEU A 42 10.32 -7.56 -0.89
C LEU A 42 11.30 -8.33 -1.77
N ALA A 43 10.96 -8.60 -3.03
CA ALA A 43 11.86 -9.26 -3.96
C ALA A 43 13.12 -8.43 -4.25
N GLU A 44 12.98 -7.11 -4.42
CA GLU A 44 14.12 -6.19 -4.56
C GLU A 44 15.03 -6.24 -3.34
N ILE A 45 14.47 -6.24 -2.13
CA ILE A 45 15.24 -6.35 -0.88
C ILE A 45 16.01 -7.68 -0.81
N GLU A 46 15.41 -8.80 -1.23
CA GLU A 46 16.08 -10.10 -1.25
C GLU A 46 17.24 -10.15 -2.24
N LEU A 47 17.10 -9.49 -3.40
CA LEU A 47 18.18 -9.39 -4.38
C LEU A 47 19.37 -8.58 -3.83
N LEU A 48 19.09 -7.46 -3.15
CA LEU A 48 20.12 -6.63 -2.53
C LEU A 48 20.89 -7.40 -1.45
N LYS A 49 20.19 -8.15 -0.58
CA LYS A 49 20.82 -8.97 0.46
C LYS A 49 21.76 -10.03 -0.11
N LYS A 50 21.40 -10.66 -1.24
CA LYS A 50 22.26 -11.64 -1.91
C LYS A 50 23.53 -11.01 -2.51
N GLY A 51 23.44 -9.76 -2.95
CA GLY A 51 24.61 -8.99 -3.40
C GLY A 51 25.60 -8.75 -2.26
N ASP A 52 25.09 -8.29 -1.11
CA ASP A 52 25.90 -8.00 0.08
C ASP A 52 26.58 -9.26 0.68
N GLU A 53 25.96 -10.43 0.54
CA GLU A 53 26.53 -11.71 1.00
C GLU A 53 27.66 -12.25 0.09
N TYR A 54 27.69 -11.87 -1.20
CA TYR A 54 28.73 -12.32 -2.13
C TYR A 54 29.99 -11.45 -2.11
N GLU A 55 29.85 -10.19 -1.67
CA GLU A 55 30.96 -9.23 -1.60
C GLU A 55 31.70 -9.22 -0.25
N ARG A 56 31.33 -10.08 0.71
CA ARG A 56 31.90 -10.11 2.07
C ARG A 56 32.77 -11.34 2.35
#